data_AF-A0A820Y124-F1
#
_entry.id   AF-A0A820Y124-F1
#
_cell.length_a   1.000
_cell.length_b   1.000
_cell.length_c   1.000
_cell.angle_alpha   90.00
_cell.angle_beta   90.00
_cell.angle_gamma   90.00
#
_symmetry.space_group_name_H-M   'P 1'
#
loop_
_entity.id
_entity.type
_entity.pdbx_description
1 polymer ?
#
loop_
_entity_poly.entity_id
_entity_poly.type
_entity_poly.pdbx_seq_one_letter_code
_entity_poly.pdbx_strand_id
1 'polypeptide(L)'
;ICNRGVPVYQNNLNEISCLCPPAYFGHRCHYQSERVGVTLQFRVIQWRTVFTFVIMPIDGNTTIHSSEQVDYLSVRDCRKKFDVYLLYSSRPKHINQTFYLRIDIYDKDKMEYYFSMFYLILYSFLPVHRLSLQINVSMLDVTAKLTICPLKCLHGRCQRFLNVDQYFCQCSDGYSEALCTVKNACSCSSDSICVGVVNNRSICICPLDKFGPRCYLKRTICLFNNCSHDGQCIALDVKCDDSLRKIEFHFATTIAIPQSILIHFIYVPSKPNSNSSLPPPDPIRSTLISKLKFNETSTFSYYGGTFHLIFVEFHQNYYLALLQHNSTLPMHISTTIMPENRCSPINELFDDHIQMLPRWHRAKYYHIPCQKHSNLVCFYDNDYFMCLCDIDRHANCFKFDYRPVDNCFGYNYCENDAQCYLDNITCPTSFSCACK
;
A
#
# COMPACT_ATOMS: atom_id res chain seq x y z
N ILE A 1 45.56 -5.34 6.90
CA ILE A 1 44.28 -5.57 7.61
C ILE A 1 43.25 -4.57 7.09
N CYS A 2 42.10 -5.05 6.59
CA CYS A 2 41.09 -4.25 5.88
C CYS A 2 39.93 -3.73 6.75
N ASN A 3 40.12 -3.64 8.07
CA ASN A 3 39.11 -3.20 9.06
C ASN A 3 37.71 -3.78 8.79
N ARG A 4 36.79 -2.96 8.28
CA ARG A 4 35.38 -3.28 8.01
C ARG A 4 35.11 -3.79 6.57
N GLY A 5 36.15 -3.94 5.77
CA GLY A 5 36.09 -4.44 4.40
C GLY A 5 36.71 -5.81 4.21
N VAL A 6 36.66 -6.31 2.98
CA VAL A 6 37.15 -7.64 2.60
C VAL A 6 38.52 -7.51 1.94
N PRO A 7 39.56 -8.21 2.43
CA PRO A 7 40.87 -8.23 1.77
C PRO A 7 40.81 -9.03 0.47
N VAL A 8 41.44 -8.51 -0.58
CA VAL A 8 41.62 -9.16 -1.88
C VAL A 8 43.09 -9.12 -2.25
N TYR A 9 43.63 -10.27 -2.64
CA TYR A 9 45.01 -10.42 -3.08
C TYR A 9 45.09 -10.12 -4.57
N GLN A 10 45.98 -9.21 -4.95
CA GLN A 10 46.19 -8.87 -6.35
C GLN A 10 47.21 -9.84 -6.95
N ASN A 11 46.90 -10.39 -8.13
CA ASN A 11 47.53 -11.59 -8.70
C ASN A 11 49.04 -11.56 -8.98
N ASN A 12 49.81 -10.55 -8.58
CA ASN A 12 51.26 -10.52 -8.83
C ASN A 12 52.14 -9.87 -7.75
N LEU A 13 51.61 -9.45 -6.59
CA LEU A 13 52.40 -8.95 -5.47
C LEU A 13 51.71 -9.31 -4.15
N ASN A 14 52.46 -9.46 -3.06
CA ASN A 14 51.96 -9.59 -1.68
C ASN A 14 51.15 -8.34 -1.20
N GLU A 15 50.57 -7.56 -2.11
CA GLU A 15 49.76 -6.38 -1.84
C GLU A 15 48.30 -6.77 -1.64
N ILE A 16 47.80 -6.45 -0.45
CA ILE A 16 46.40 -6.64 -0.06
C ILE A 16 45.65 -5.35 -0.37
N SER A 17 44.68 -5.43 -1.28
CA SER A 17 43.69 -4.37 -1.52
C SER A 17 42.42 -4.66 -0.72
N CYS A 18 41.70 -3.61 -0.30
CA CYS A 18 40.50 -3.74 0.50
C CYS A 18 39.25 -3.34 -0.28
N LEU A 19 38.28 -4.25 -0.38
CA LEU A 19 36.93 -3.94 -0.88
C LEU A 19 36.08 -3.42 0.27
N CYS A 20 35.73 -2.14 0.23
CA CYS A 20 34.92 -1.51 1.27
C CYS A 20 33.43 -1.61 0.95
N PRO A 21 32.59 -1.97 1.94
CA PRO A 21 31.15 -1.84 1.78
C PRO A 21 30.77 -0.34 1.70
N PRO A 22 29.59 0.02 1.16
CA PRO A 22 29.17 1.41 0.98
C PRO A 22 29.24 2.29 2.25
N ALA A 23 29.10 1.66 3.43
CA ALA A 23 29.18 2.32 4.73
C ALA A 23 30.58 2.85 5.09
N TYR A 24 31.64 2.37 4.44
CA TYR A 24 33.03 2.69 4.78
C TYR A 24 33.84 3.02 3.51
N PHE A 25 34.93 3.77 3.68
CA PHE A 25 35.84 4.14 2.60
C PHE A 25 37.29 4.29 3.08
N GLY A 26 38.20 4.54 2.14
CA GLY A 26 39.64 4.62 2.37
C GLY A 26 40.34 3.30 2.04
N HIS A 27 41.66 3.34 1.86
CA HIS A 27 42.47 2.21 1.41
C HIS A 27 42.38 0.97 2.34
N ARG A 28 41.98 1.15 3.60
CA ARG A 28 41.73 0.07 4.58
C ARG A 28 40.31 0.07 5.13
N CYS A 29 39.36 0.74 4.49
CA CYS A 29 37.96 0.85 4.95
C CYS A 29 37.82 1.38 6.39
N HIS A 30 38.68 2.34 6.76
CA HIS A 30 38.79 2.87 8.12
C HIS A 30 37.95 4.14 8.33
N TYR A 31 37.51 4.80 7.27
CA TYR A 31 36.64 5.97 7.38
C TYR A 31 35.18 5.58 7.19
N GLN A 32 34.30 6.15 8.00
CA GLN A 32 32.86 5.99 7.85
C GLN A 32 32.35 6.92 6.75
N SER A 33 31.63 6.37 5.78
CA SER A 33 31.01 7.17 4.72
C SER A 33 29.84 7.96 5.26
N GLU A 34 29.79 9.24 4.92
CA GLU A 34 28.62 10.07 5.16
C GLU A 34 27.51 9.71 4.17
N ARG A 35 26.28 9.54 4.67
CA ARG A 35 25.19 8.97 3.86
C ARG A 35 23.80 9.35 4.37
N VAL A 36 22.81 9.12 3.51
CA VAL A 36 21.38 9.23 3.84
C VAL A 36 20.78 7.83 3.85
N GLY A 37 20.24 7.41 4.99
CA GLY A 37 19.40 6.22 5.09
C GLY A 37 17.93 6.61 4.94
N VAL A 38 17.19 5.96 4.06
CA VAL A 38 15.78 6.22 3.83
C VAL A 38 15.00 4.93 4.00
N THR A 39 14.06 4.91 4.94
CA THR A 39 13.07 3.84 5.10
C THR A 39 11.77 4.29 4.44
N LEU A 40 11.31 3.54 3.44
CA LEU A 40 10.13 3.85 2.65
C LEU A 40 9.03 2.82 2.85
N GLN A 41 7.80 3.29 2.96
CA GLN A 41 6.60 2.45 2.83
C GLN A 41 5.66 3.11 1.82
N PHE A 42 5.18 2.34 0.85
CA PHE A 42 4.29 2.85 -0.20
C PHE A 42 2.87 2.32 -0.02
N ARG A 43 1.88 3.19 -0.25
CA ARG A 43 0.46 2.84 -0.36
C ARG A 43 -0.06 3.35 -1.70
N VAL A 44 -0.30 2.43 -2.63
CA VAL A 44 -0.75 2.74 -3.99
C VAL A 44 -1.98 1.87 -4.29
N ILE A 45 -3.07 2.47 -4.77
CA ILE A 45 -4.32 1.74 -5.03
C ILE A 45 -4.23 0.89 -6.29
N GLN A 46 -3.44 1.30 -7.29
CA GLN A 46 -3.21 0.57 -8.54
C GLN A 46 -2.39 -0.69 -8.26
N TRP A 47 -3.10 -1.73 -7.85
CA TRP A 47 -2.50 -2.91 -7.28
C TRP A 47 -1.84 -3.84 -8.29
N ARG A 48 -2.25 -3.78 -9.56
CA ARG A 48 -1.64 -4.56 -10.66
C ARG A 48 -0.48 -3.83 -11.34
N THR A 49 -0.37 -2.52 -11.17
CA THR A 49 0.64 -1.72 -11.85
C THR A 49 1.98 -1.86 -11.15
N VAL A 50 3.03 -2.15 -11.92
CA VAL A 50 4.39 -2.15 -11.39
C VAL A 50 4.95 -0.74 -11.47
N PHE A 51 5.32 -0.19 -10.32
CA PHE A 51 6.00 1.10 -10.24
C PHE A 51 7.48 0.91 -9.98
N THR A 52 8.30 1.74 -10.61
CA THR A 52 9.70 1.92 -10.23
C THR A 52 9.87 3.28 -9.55
N PHE A 53 10.37 3.23 -8.31
CA PHE A 53 10.76 4.41 -7.54
C PHE A 53 12.26 4.60 -7.66
N VAL A 54 12.69 5.72 -8.23
CA VAL A 54 14.11 6.12 -8.34
C VAL A 54 14.40 7.16 -7.27
N ILE A 55 15.19 6.77 -6.28
CA ILE A 55 15.48 7.55 -5.08
C ILE A 55 16.88 8.14 -5.19
N MET A 56 16.99 9.47 -5.11
CA MET A 56 18.20 10.22 -5.43
C MET A 56 18.42 11.37 -4.44
N PRO A 57 19.58 11.45 -3.76
CA PRO A 57 20.01 12.69 -3.13
C PRO A 57 20.53 13.66 -4.21
N ILE A 58 19.99 14.87 -4.20
CA ILE A 58 20.41 15.96 -5.08
C ILE A 58 20.86 17.19 -4.28
N ASP A 59 21.75 17.99 -4.84
CA ASP A 59 22.13 19.29 -4.31
C ASP A 59 21.22 20.42 -4.83
N GLY A 60 21.47 21.66 -4.39
CA GLY A 60 20.75 22.85 -4.86
C GLY A 60 20.91 23.14 -6.36
N ASN A 61 21.91 22.55 -7.02
CA ASN A 61 22.11 22.65 -8.47
C ASN A 61 21.44 21.49 -9.23
N THR A 62 20.64 20.66 -8.55
CA THR A 62 19.98 19.46 -9.08
C THR A 62 20.93 18.34 -9.51
N THR A 63 22.19 18.38 -9.04
CA THR A 63 23.19 17.34 -9.33
C THR A 63 22.85 16.07 -8.56
N ILE A 64 22.81 14.93 -9.26
CA ILE A 64 22.54 13.63 -8.63
C ILE A 64 23.84 13.07 -8.04
N HIS A 65 23.86 12.74 -6.75
CA HIS A 65 25.05 12.19 -6.09
C HIS A 65 25.13 10.66 -6.10
N SER A 66 23.98 10.01 -6.01
CA SER A 66 23.79 8.56 -6.12
C SER A 66 22.35 8.27 -6.49
N SER A 67 22.03 7.01 -6.75
CA SER A 67 20.67 6.60 -7.05
C SER A 67 20.44 5.17 -6.60
N GLU A 68 19.28 4.90 -6.04
CA GLU A 68 18.79 3.55 -5.76
C GLU A 68 17.41 3.41 -6.38
N GLN A 69 17.07 2.20 -6.82
CA GLN A 69 15.80 1.91 -7.46
C GLN A 69 15.04 0.83 -6.71
N VAL A 70 13.74 1.03 -6.52
CA VAL A 70 12.84 0.06 -5.90
C VAL A 70 11.67 -0.21 -6.85
N ASP A 71 11.52 -1.46 -7.24
CA ASP A 71 10.31 -1.93 -7.92
C ASP A 71 9.25 -2.32 -6.89
N TYR A 72 8.03 -1.83 -7.10
CA TYR A 72 6.92 -1.99 -6.18
C TYR A 72 5.66 -2.42 -6.91
N LEU A 73 4.97 -3.39 -6.33
CA LEU A 73 3.65 -3.84 -6.76
C LEU A 73 2.76 -3.96 -5.53
N SER A 74 1.61 -3.26 -5.46
CA SER A 74 0.86 -3.13 -4.19
C SER A 74 0.39 -4.47 -3.63
N VAL A 75 -0.08 -5.42 -4.47
CA VAL A 75 -0.51 -6.75 -3.98
C VAL A 75 0.60 -7.51 -3.27
N ARG A 76 1.87 -7.28 -3.63
CA ARG A 76 3.02 -7.96 -3.04
C ARG A 76 3.63 -7.14 -1.91
N ASP A 77 3.87 -5.86 -2.16
CA ASP A 77 4.82 -5.05 -1.42
C ASP A 77 4.20 -4.03 -0.48
N CYS A 78 2.87 -3.88 -0.47
CA CYS A 78 2.25 -2.81 0.32
C CYS A 78 2.59 -2.86 1.83
N ARG A 79 2.79 -4.06 2.40
CA ARG A 79 3.22 -4.21 3.80
C ARG A 79 4.74 -4.15 3.99
N LYS A 80 5.50 -4.13 2.90
CA LYS A 80 6.96 -4.14 2.91
C LYS A 80 7.49 -2.74 3.21
N LYS A 81 8.56 -2.70 3.99
CA LYS A 81 9.39 -1.52 4.19
C LYS A 81 10.65 -1.68 3.35
N PHE A 82 11.07 -0.61 2.71
CA PHE A 82 12.26 -0.58 1.88
C PHE A 82 13.31 0.31 2.53
N ASP A 83 14.42 -0.28 2.91
CA ASP A 83 15.56 0.44 3.49
C ASP A 83 16.60 0.69 2.40
N VAL A 84 16.85 1.96 2.12
CA VAL A 84 17.70 2.44 1.03
C VAL A 84 18.83 3.29 1.61
N TYR A 85 20.06 3.10 1.11
CA TYR A 85 21.23 3.85 1.57
C TYR A 85 21.87 4.61 0.42
N LEU A 86 21.77 5.94 0.48
CA LEU A 86 22.23 6.84 -0.57
C LEU A 86 23.54 7.51 -0.14
N LEU A 87 24.46 7.64 -1.08
CA LEU A 87 25.81 8.16 -0.85
C LEU A 87 25.97 9.53 -1.49
N TYR A 88 26.75 10.40 -0.85
CA TYR A 88 27.21 11.63 -1.46
C TYR A 88 28.36 11.33 -2.45
N SER A 89 28.46 12.15 -3.50
CA SER A 89 29.51 12.01 -4.52
C SER A 89 30.90 12.33 -3.97
N SER A 90 31.00 13.35 -3.12
CA SER A 90 32.20 13.66 -2.34
C SER A 90 32.13 13.05 -0.93
N ARG A 91 33.28 12.60 -0.43
CA ARG A 91 33.46 12.09 0.94
C ARG A 91 34.74 12.73 1.52
N PRO A 92 34.62 13.64 2.51
CA PRO A 92 33.38 14.12 3.13
C PRO A 92 32.53 14.98 2.19
N LYS A 93 31.24 15.11 2.49
CA LYS A 93 30.30 15.98 1.76
C LYS A 93 30.61 17.46 2.04
N HIS A 94 30.16 18.34 1.15
CA HIS A 94 30.33 19.78 1.34
C HIS A 94 29.34 20.30 2.39
N ILE A 95 29.87 20.79 3.52
CA ILE A 95 29.08 21.25 4.68
C ILE A 95 28.18 22.45 4.34
N ASN A 96 28.62 23.32 3.41
CA ASN A 96 27.88 24.52 3.03
C ASN A 96 26.81 24.27 1.96
N GLN A 97 26.65 23.03 1.49
CA GLN A 97 25.63 22.67 0.51
C GLN A 97 24.37 22.13 1.20
N THR A 98 23.21 22.58 0.73
CA THR A 98 21.92 22.00 1.10
C THR A 98 21.63 20.83 0.17
N PHE A 99 21.18 19.72 0.76
CA PHE A 99 20.82 18.52 0.05
C PHE A 99 19.33 18.22 0.17
N TYR A 100 18.80 17.57 -0.85
CA TYR A 100 17.41 17.20 -0.96
C TYR A 100 17.31 15.74 -1.39
N LEU A 101 16.22 15.09 -1.00
CA LEU A 101 15.84 13.78 -1.49
C LEU A 101 14.78 13.96 -2.57
N ARG A 102 15.11 13.57 -3.80
CA ARG A 102 14.17 13.49 -4.92
C ARG A 102 13.81 12.03 -5.15
N ILE A 103 12.51 11.76 -5.26
CA ILE A 103 11.98 10.43 -5.59
C ILE A 103 11.16 10.57 -6.85
N ASP A 104 11.60 9.93 -7.92
CA ASP A 104 10.89 9.91 -9.21
C ASP A 104 10.15 8.59 -9.36
N ILE A 105 8.88 8.65 -9.73
CA ILE A 105 7.99 7.49 -9.86
C ILE A 105 7.70 7.27 -11.34
N TYR A 106 7.86 6.04 -11.79
CA TYR A 106 7.59 5.61 -13.15
C TYR A 106 6.60 4.44 -13.17
N ASP A 107 5.65 4.50 -14.10
CA ASP A 107 4.81 3.36 -14.48
C ASP A 107 5.66 2.45 -15.37
N LYS A 108 6.02 1.28 -14.86
CA LYS A 108 6.93 0.34 -15.51
C LYS A 108 6.21 -0.51 -16.57
N ASP A 109 4.89 -0.65 -16.46
CA ASP A 109 4.09 -1.35 -17.46
C ASP A 109 4.02 -0.52 -18.75
N LYS A 110 3.83 0.80 -18.62
CA LYS A 110 3.77 1.74 -19.75
C LYS A 110 5.12 2.31 -20.15
N MET A 111 6.13 2.17 -19.30
CA MET A 111 7.42 2.86 -19.44
C MET A 111 7.24 4.38 -19.55
N GLU A 112 6.49 4.95 -18.61
CA GLU A 112 6.19 6.38 -18.56
C GLU A 112 6.51 7.00 -17.20
N TYR A 113 7.00 8.24 -17.22
CA TYR A 113 7.14 9.04 -16.01
C TYR A 113 5.75 9.38 -15.44
N TYR A 114 5.58 9.18 -14.13
CA TYR A 114 4.31 9.39 -13.43
C TYR A 114 4.32 10.72 -12.65
N PHE A 115 5.13 10.86 -11.60
CA PHE A 115 5.37 12.12 -10.88
C PHE A 115 6.66 12.05 -10.03
N SER A 116 7.01 13.15 -9.36
CA SER A 116 8.14 13.23 -8.45
C SER A 116 7.77 13.83 -7.11
N MET A 117 8.48 13.43 -6.07
CA MET A 117 8.41 14.00 -4.72
C MET A 117 9.77 14.57 -4.31
N PHE A 118 9.74 15.55 -3.41
CA PHE A 118 10.91 16.32 -3.02
C PHE A 118 10.93 16.60 -1.51
N TYR A 119 11.99 16.19 -0.82
CA TYR A 119 12.12 16.34 0.63
C TYR A 119 13.44 17.02 1.00
N LEU A 120 13.41 17.97 1.92
CA LEU A 120 14.61 18.63 2.44
C LEU A 120 15.37 17.72 3.43
N ILE A 121 16.69 17.61 3.28
CA ILE A 121 17.56 16.93 4.25
C ILE A 121 18.03 17.96 5.28
N LEU A 122 17.31 18.05 6.39
CA LEU A 122 17.48 19.10 7.41
C LEU A 122 18.84 19.07 8.12
N TYR A 123 19.31 17.89 8.52
CA TYR A 123 20.52 17.76 9.34
C TYR A 123 21.71 17.32 8.50
N SER A 124 22.05 18.11 7.48
CA SER A 124 23.17 17.83 6.58
C SER A 124 24.52 17.73 7.29
N PHE A 125 24.68 18.24 8.52
CA PHE A 125 25.90 18.10 9.32
C PHE A 125 26.08 16.69 9.95
N LEU A 126 25.03 15.87 10.01
CA LEU A 126 25.14 14.52 10.59
C LEU A 126 25.89 13.59 9.64
N PRO A 127 26.82 12.74 10.14
CA PRO A 127 27.46 11.73 9.31
C PRO A 127 26.46 10.76 8.67
N VAL A 128 25.39 10.42 9.39
CA VAL A 128 24.28 9.62 8.87
C VAL A 128 22.96 10.29 9.17
N HIS A 129 22.27 10.75 8.13
CA HIS A 129 20.90 11.26 8.23
C HIS A 129 19.92 10.14 7.94
N ARG A 130 18.90 9.95 8.78
CA ARG A 130 17.85 8.94 8.55
C ARG A 130 16.50 9.60 8.30
N LEU A 131 15.82 9.17 7.24
CA LEU A 131 14.47 9.59 6.88
C LEU A 131 13.56 8.37 6.91
N SER A 132 12.35 8.52 7.45
CA SER A 132 11.30 7.50 7.39
C SER A 132 10.07 8.13 6.75
N LEU A 133 9.71 7.66 5.56
CA LEU A 133 8.65 8.25 4.75
C LEU A 133 7.58 7.20 4.44
N GLN A 134 6.32 7.60 4.60
CA GLN A 134 5.17 6.88 4.07
C GLN A 134 4.63 7.65 2.87
N ILE A 135 4.67 7.03 1.70
CA ILE A 135 4.29 7.64 0.43
C ILE A 135 2.93 7.06 0.04
N ASN A 136 1.92 7.93 0.00
CA ASN A 136 0.59 7.60 -0.51
C ASN A 136 0.49 8.12 -1.94
N VAL A 137 0.06 7.28 -2.86
CA VAL A 137 -0.06 7.62 -4.29
C VAL A 137 -1.52 7.51 -4.69
N SER A 138 -2.09 8.64 -5.13
CA SER A 138 -3.46 8.77 -5.62
C SER A 138 -3.50 9.15 -7.10
N MET A 139 -4.52 8.66 -7.81
CA MET A 139 -4.79 9.02 -9.20
C MET A 139 -5.22 10.48 -9.37
N LEU A 140 -5.88 11.06 -8.36
CA LEU A 140 -6.46 12.41 -8.43
C LEU A 140 -5.40 13.51 -8.41
N ASP A 141 -4.29 13.28 -7.70
CA ASP A 141 -3.21 14.27 -7.59
C ASP A 141 -2.48 14.47 -8.94
N VAL A 142 -2.57 13.50 -9.85
CA VAL A 142 -1.93 13.52 -11.18
C VAL A 142 -2.80 14.26 -12.21
N THR A 143 -4.12 14.28 -12.03
CA THR A 143 -5.09 14.90 -12.94
C THR A 143 -5.28 16.40 -12.74
N ALA A 144 -4.71 17.01 -11.70
CA ALA A 144 -4.65 18.46 -11.53
C ALA A 144 -3.64 19.10 -12.50
N LYS A 145 -3.85 18.93 -13.81
CA LYS A 145 -3.12 19.62 -14.86
C LYS A 145 -3.85 20.90 -15.25
N LEU A 146 -3.35 22.02 -14.76
CA LEU A 146 -3.16 23.29 -15.50
C LEU A 146 -2.66 24.37 -14.54
N THR A 147 -1.39 24.25 -14.12
CA THR A 147 -0.65 25.40 -13.61
C THR A 147 0.29 25.90 -14.71
N ILE A 148 0.29 27.22 -14.90
CA ILE A 148 1.25 27.91 -15.74
C ILE A 148 2.64 27.54 -15.23
N CYS A 149 3.43 26.84 -16.05
CA CYS A 149 4.77 26.47 -15.64
C CYS A 149 5.69 27.71 -15.66
N PRO A 150 6.42 27.99 -14.56
CA PRO A 150 7.37 29.11 -14.51
C PRO A 150 8.71 28.82 -15.22
N LEU A 151 9.04 27.54 -15.48
CA LEU A 151 10.32 27.11 -16.04
C LEU A 151 10.26 26.91 -17.56
N LYS A 152 11.29 27.38 -18.27
CA LYS A 152 11.51 27.11 -19.70
C LYS A 152 12.44 25.92 -19.87
N CYS A 153 11.87 24.73 -20.03
CA CYS A 153 12.62 23.50 -20.29
C CYS A 153 12.91 23.38 -21.79
N LEU A 154 14.18 23.36 -22.20
CA LEU A 154 14.54 23.37 -23.63
C LEU A 154 14.24 22.02 -24.30
N HIS A 155 14.74 20.92 -23.71
CA HIS A 155 14.55 19.56 -24.19
C HIS A 155 13.85 18.70 -23.13
N GLY A 156 12.65 19.10 -22.73
CA GLY A 156 11.90 18.39 -21.72
C GLY A 156 10.57 19.05 -21.43
N ARG A 157 9.90 18.56 -20.40
CA ARG A 157 8.65 19.13 -19.92
C ARG A 157 8.79 19.60 -18.49
N CYS A 158 8.19 20.73 -18.19
CA CYS A 158 8.09 21.21 -16.83
C CYS A 158 7.11 20.36 -16.03
N GLN A 159 7.48 20.03 -14.81
CA GLN A 159 6.70 19.24 -13.88
C GLN A 159 6.70 19.92 -12.52
N ARG A 160 5.59 19.78 -11.78
CA ARG A 160 5.49 20.18 -10.39
C ARG A 160 5.75 18.97 -9.50
N PHE A 161 6.47 19.14 -8.40
CA PHE A 161 6.55 18.10 -7.38
C PHE A 161 5.19 17.90 -6.73
N LEU A 162 4.88 16.66 -6.34
CA LEU A 162 3.56 16.34 -5.79
C LEU A 162 3.34 16.98 -4.42
N ASN A 163 4.38 16.95 -3.58
CA ASN A 163 4.30 17.27 -2.16
C ASN A 163 4.75 18.69 -1.79
N VAL A 164 5.29 19.46 -2.74
CA VAL A 164 5.73 20.84 -2.54
C VAL A 164 5.36 21.69 -3.77
N ASP A 165 5.10 22.98 -3.57
CA ASP A 165 4.86 23.91 -4.68
C ASP A 165 6.18 24.39 -5.29
N GLN A 166 6.90 23.43 -5.89
CA GLN A 166 8.13 23.67 -6.63
C GLN A 166 8.07 22.93 -7.96
N TYR A 167 8.76 23.49 -8.95
CA TYR A 167 8.77 23.02 -10.33
C TYR A 167 10.18 22.59 -10.72
N PHE A 168 10.27 21.67 -11.67
CA PHE A 168 11.53 21.24 -12.25
C PHE A 168 11.34 20.82 -13.71
N CYS A 169 12.43 20.74 -14.47
CA CYS A 169 12.39 20.20 -15.82
C CYS A 169 12.62 18.69 -15.80
N GLN A 170 11.64 17.92 -16.27
CA GLN A 170 11.84 16.52 -16.61
C GLN A 170 12.38 16.44 -18.04
N CYS A 171 13.66 16.12 -18.15
CA CYS A 171 14.36 16.06 -19.42
C CYS A 171 13.91 14.87 -20.27
N SER A 172 14.00 15.07 -21.59
CA SER A 172 13.85 14.01 -22.57
C SER A 172 15.11 13.14 -22.58
N ASP A 173 15.00 11.93 -23.11
CA ASP A 173 16.13 11.00 -23.17
C ASP A 173 17.35 11.63 -23.85
N GLY A 174 18.51 11.49 -23.21
CA GLY A 174 19.76 12.05 -23.69
C GLY A 174 20.01 13.51 -23.34
N TYR A 175 19.20 14.13 -22.47
CA TYR A 175 19.40 15.49 -21.96
C TYR A 175 19.44 15.54 -20.43
N SER A 176 20.11 16.54 -19.87
CA SER A 176 20.26 16.73 -18.41
C SER A 176 20.42 18.19 -18.00
N GLU A 177 20.69 18.40 -16.71
CA GLU A 177 20.70 19.68 -15.98
C GLU A 177 19.30 20.21 -15.66
N ALA A 178 19.25 21.24 -14.80
CA ALA A 178 18.02 21.84 -14.30
C ALA A 178 17.07 22.33 -15.41
N LEU A 179 17.58 22.69 -16.60
CA LEU A 179 16.82 23.20 -17.74
C LEU A 179 16.88 22.32 -19.00
N CYS A 180 17.47 21.12 -18.91
CA CYS A 180 17.59 20.18 -20.04
C CYS A 180 18.40 20.72 -21.23
N THR A 181 19.53 21.38 -20.93
CA THR A 181 20.40 22.06 -21.91
C THR A 181 21.54 21.19 -22.41
N VAL A 182 22.12 20.36 -21.54
CA VAL A 182 23.28 19.54 -21.88
C VAL A 182 22.84 18.19 -22.41
N LYS A 183 23.47 17.75 -23.50
CA LYS A 183 23.30 16.41 -24.05
C LYS A 183 24.11 15.42 -23.21
N ASN A 184 23.43 14.45 -22.63
CA ASN A 184 24.04 13.37 -21.86
C ASN A 184 24.12 12.08 -22.68
N ALA A 185 25.31 11.47 -22.71
CA ALA A 185 25.51 10.16 -23.31
C ALA A 185 25.03 9.05 -22.36
N CYS A 186 23.73 8.76 -22.39
CA CYS A 186 23.19 7.58 -21.73
C CYS A 186 23.53 6.31 -22.51
N SER A 187 23.93 5.27 -21.80
CA SER A 187 24.29 3.96 -22.35
C SER A 187 23.21 2.89 -22.14
N CYS A 188 21.98 3.34 -21.83
CA CYS A 188 20.81 2.49 -21.62
C CYS A 188 20.34 1.84 -22.94
N SER A 189 19.64 0.71 -22.84
CA SER A 189 18.93 0.10 -23.97
C SER A 189 17.92 1.07 -24.61
N SER A 190 17.63 0.93 -25.90
CA SER A 190 16.77 1.85 -26.65
C SER A 190 15.31 1.89 -26.18
N ASP A 191 14.85 0.85 -25.51
CA ASP A 191 13.50 0.70 -24.96
C ASP A 191 13.45 0.96 -23.45
N SER A 192 14.52 1.52 -22.88
CA SER A 192 14.60 1.90 -21.47
C SER A 192 14.63 3.40 -21.31
N ILE A 193 14.20 3.90 -20.15
CA ILE A 193 14.22 5.34 -19.85
C ILE A 193 15.57 5.68 -19.22
N CYS A 194 16.21 6.74 -19.72
CA CYS A 194 17.39 7.28 -19.04
C CYS A 194 16.99 8.39 -18.08
N VAL A 195 17.25 8.18 -16.78
CA VAL A 195 16.98 9.18 -15.74
C VAL A 195 18.13 10.19 -15.65
N GLY A 196 19.37 9.74 -15.88
CA GLY A 196 20.55 10.58 -15.79
C GLY A 196 21.84 9.77 -15.75
N VAL A 197 22.94 10.43 -15.39
CA VAL A 197 24.27 9.82 -15.29
C VAL A 197 24.92 10.24 -13.98
N VAL A 198 25.44 9.27 -13.23
CA VAL A 198 26.18 9.49 -11.98
C VAL A 198 27.48 8.70 -12.04
N ASN A 199 28.61 9.36 -11.73
CA ASN A 199 29.94 8.73 -11.76
C ASN A 199 30.21 7.98 -13.08
N ASN A 200 29.85 8.61 -14.22
CA ASN A 200 29.96 8.05 -15.57
C ASN A 200 29.17 6.75 -15.81
N ARG A 201 28.14 6.49 -14.99
CA ARG A 201 27.20 5.37 -15.14
C ARG A 201 25.80 5.90 -15.33
N SER A 202 25.13 5.41 -16.38
CA SER A 202 23.75 5.77 -16.67
C SER A 202 22.80 5.14 -15.66
N ILE A 203 21.79 5.89 -15.25
CA ILE A 203 20.67 5.42 -14.43
C ILE A 203 19.56 5.06 -15.42
N CYS A 204 19.37 3.75 -15.61
CA CYS A 204 18.41 3.22 -16.57
C CYS A 204 17.23 2.57 -15.82
N ILE A 205 16.01 2.84 -16.27
CA ILE A 205 14.81 2.12 -15.84
C ILE A 205 14.51 1.07 -16.90
N CYS A 206 14.60 -0.20 -16.52
CA CYS A 206 14.43 -1.30 -17.47
C CYS A 206 12.96 -1.67 -17.63
N PRO A 207 12.53 -2.05 -18.84
CA PRO A 207 11.29 -2.78 -19.04
C PRO A 207 11.20 -4.04 -18.17
N LEU A 208 9.98 -4.54 -17.96
CA LEU A 208 9.72 -5.69 -17.08
C LEU A 208 10.45 -6.97 -17.49
N ASP A 209 10.70 -7.16 -18.79
CA ASP A 209 11.40 -8.31 -19.34
C ASP A 209 12.93 -8.15 -19.32
N LYS A 210 13.45 -7.00 -18.85
CA LYS A 210 14.88 -6.70 -18.84
C LYS A 210 15.42 -6.32 -17.46
N PHE A 211 16.73 -6.41 -17.31
CA PHE A 211 17.43 -6.05 -16.09
C PHE A 211 18.90 -5.69 -16.34
N GLY A 212 19.59 -5.39 -15.25
CA GLY A 212 20.99 -4.98 -15.26
C GLY A 212 21.15 -3.47 -15.41
N PRO A 213 22.36 -2.95 -15.19
CA PRO A 213 22.61 -1.51 -15.07
C PRO A 213 22.35 -0.71 -16.35
N ARG A 214 22.25 -1.38 -17.50
CA ARG A 214 21.98 -0.77 -18.82
C ARG A 214 20.76 -1.37 -19.53
N CYS A 215 20.02 -2.26 -18.86
CA CYS A 215 18.82 -2.89 -19.41
C CYS A 215 19.03 -3.70 -20.71
N TYR A 216 20.21 -4.29 -20.92
CA TYR A 216 20.46 -5.19 -22.07
C TYR A 216 20.20 -6.67 -21.75
N LEU A 217 20.16 -7.04 -20.46
CA LEU A 217 19.96 -8.42 -20.05
C LEU A 217 18.47 -8.72 -20.02
N LYS A 218 18.05 -9.82 -20.66
CA LYS A 218 16.65 -10.28 -20.68
C LYS A 218 16.40 -11.30 -19.58
N ARG A 219 15.20 -11.25 -18.98
CA ARG A 219 14.73 -12.23 -18.02
C ARG A 219 14.05 -13.37 -18.75
N THR A 220 14.61 -14.57 -18.62
CA THR A 220 14.07 -15.78 -19.28
C THR A 220 12.85 -16.36 -18.58
N ILE A 221 12.61 -15.96 -17.31
CA ILE A 221 11.60 -16.54 -16.42
C ILE A 221 10.16 -16.35 -16.95
N CYS A 222 9.89 -15.25 -17.67
CA CYS A 222 8.56 -14.96 -18.21
C CYS A 222 8.41 -15.29 -19.71
N LEU A 223 9.35 -16.01 -20.32
CA LEU A 223 9.28 -16.38 -21.75
C LEU A 223 8.12 -17.35 -22.05
N PHE A 224 7.73 -18.16 -21.07
CA PHE A 224 6.58 -19.06 -21.16
C PHE A 224 5.53 -18.49 -20.22
N ASN A 225 4.62 -17.66 -20.75
CA ASN A 225 3.58 -17.02 -19.97
C ASN A 225 2.59 -18.08 -19.44
N ASN A 226 2.96 -18.77 -18.35
CA ASN A 226 2.16 -19.82 -17.70
C ASN A 226 1.01 -19.25 -16.85
N CYS A 227 0.85 -17.93 -16.84
CA CYS A 227 -0.21 -17.27 -16.11
C CYS A 227 -1.55 -17.46 -16.85
N SER A 228 -2.47 -18.24 -16.28
CA SER A 228 -3.85 -18.38 -16.78
C SER A 228 -4.69 -17.13 -16.43
N HIS A 229 -5.79 -16.90 -17.14
CA HIS A 229 -6.79 -15.83 -16.86
C HIS A 229 -6.24 -14.38 -16.84
N ASP A 230 -5.61 -13.93 -17.93
CA ASP A 230 -5.05 -12.56 -18.07
C ASP A 230 -4.01 -12.17 -17.00
N GLY A 231 -3.35 -13.16 -16.40
CA GLY A 231 -2.24 -12.91 -15.48
C GLY A 231 -1.01 -12.37 -16.22
N GLN A 232 -0.38 -11.33 -15.67
CA GLN A 232 0.87 -10.77 -16.18
C GLN A 232 2.05 -11.40 -15.43
N CYS A 233 2.99 -12.01 -16.16
CA CYS A 233 4.21 -12.51 -15.56
C CYS A 233 5.16 -11.34 -15.23
N ILE A 234 5.47 -11.17 -13.94
CA ILE A 234 6.42 -10.17 -13.48
C ILE A 234 7.68 -10.90 -13.05
N ALA A 235 8.76 -10.75 -13.80
CA ALA A 235 9.99 -11.55 -13.64
C ALA A 235 10.81 -11.23 -12.37
N LEU A 236 10.20 -10.57 -11.39
CA LEU A 236 10.65 -10.44 -10.01
C LEU A 236 10.18 -11.62 -9.13
N ASP A 237 9.12 -12.33 -9.53
CA ASP A 237 8.60 -13.57 -8.92
C ASP A 237 7.45 -14.10 -9.81
N VAL A 238 7.49 -15.36 -10.25
CA VAL A 238 6.31 -16.01 -10.82
C VAL A 238 5.35 -16.29 -9.68
N LYS A 239 4.45 -15.36 -9.37
CA LYS A 239 3.31 -15.61 -8.50
C LYS A 239 2.04 -15.34 -9.28
N CYS A 240 1.47 -16.42 -9.81
CA CYS A 240 0.05 -16.47 -10.08
C CYS A 240 -0.65 -16.36 -8.71
N ASP A 241 -1.53 -15.37 -8.54
CA ASP A 241 -2.26 -15.17 -7.28
C ASP A 241 -3.37 -16.22 -7.16
N ASP A 242 -2.98 -17.45 -6.78
CA ASP A 242 -3.90 -18.55 -6.49
C ASP A 242 -4.51 -18.46 -5.07
N SER A 243 -4.40 -17.30 -4.39
CA SER A 243 -4.83 -17.15 -2.99
C SER A 243 -6.22 -16.55 -2.80
N LEU A 244 -6.88 -16.13 -3.89
CA LEU A 244 -8.24 -15.61 -3.87
C LEU A 244 -9.24 -16.75 -3.57
N ARG A 245 -9.99 -16.60 -2.48
CA ARG A 245 -11.06 -17.55 -2.11
C ARG A 245 -12.38 -17.09 -2.69
N LYS A 246 -13.14 -18.02 -3.27
CA LYS A 246 -14.50 -17.74 -3.73
C LYS A 246 -15.47 -17.93 -2.57
N ILE A 247 -16.25 -16.90 -2.28
CA ILE A 247 -17.28 -16.92 -1.24
C ILE A 247 -18.63 -16.66 -1.89
N GLU A 248 -19.51 -17.64 -1.86
CA GLU A 248 -20.87 -17.59 -2.38
C GLU A 248 -21.86 -17.29 -1.27
N PHE A 249 -22.72 -16.31 -1.52
CA PHE A 249 -23.80 -15.87 -0.66
C PHE A 249 -25.12 -16.19 -1.33
N HIS A 250 -25.88 -17.10 -0.75
CA HIS A 250 -27.23 -17.44 -1.17
C HIS A 250 -28.23 -16.76 -0.24
N PHE A 251 -29.31 -16.21 -0.77
CA PHE A 251 -30.33 -15.53 0.00
C PHE A 251 -31.63 -16.31 -0.03
N ALA A 252 -32.27 -16.43 1.14
CA ALA A 252 -33.60 -17.00 1.21
C ALA A 252 -34.59 -16.21 0.34
N THR A 253 -35.53 -16.90 -0.29
CA THR A 253 -36.57 -16.28 -1.15
C THR A 253 -37.47 -15.29 -0.40
N THR A 254 -37.47 -15.34 0.93
CA THR A 254 -38.24 -14.45 1.81
C THR A 254 -37.54 -13.11 2.05
N ILE A 255 -36.29 -12.93 1.62
CA ILE A 255 -35.53 -11.69 1.78
C ILE A 255 -35.60 -10.87 0.49
N ALA A 256 -36.06 -9.63 0.58
CA ALA A 256 -35.99 -8.69 -0.53
C ALA A 256 -34.57 -8.07 -0.61
N ILE A 257 -33.82 -8.47 -1.63
CA ILE A 257 -32.41 -8.07 -1.80
C ILE A 257 -32.34 -6.93 -2.82
N PRO A 258 -31.61 -5.83 -2.53
CA PRO A 258 -31.38 -4.77 -3.50
C PRO A 258 -30.34 -5.18 -4.55
N GLN A 259 -30.18 -4.37 -5.59
CA GLN A 259 -29.18 -4.60 -6.65
C GLN A 259 -27.73 -4.50 -6.17
N SER A 260 -27.49 -3.91 -5.00
CA SER A 260 -26.17 -3.79 -4.41
C SER A 260 -26.22 -4.02 -2.92
N ILE A 261 -25.28 -4.81 -2.43
CA ILE A 261 -25.10 -5.12 -1.00
C ILE A 261 -23.67 -4.78 -0.59
N LEU A 262 -23.46 -4.53 0.70
CA LEU A 262 -22.13 -4.42 1.28
C LEU A 262 -21.78 -5.72 2.02
N ILE A 263 -20.53 -6.15 1.89
CA ILE A 263 -20.02 -7.36 2.53
C ILE A 263 -18.85 -6.93 3.43
N HIS A 264 -19.02 -7.06 4.74
CA HIS A 264 -18.04 -6.68 5.74
C HIS A 264 -17.30 -7.92 6.26
N PHE A 265 -16.02 -8.03 5.94
CA PHE A 265 -15.10 -9.01 6.49
C PHE A 265 -14.47 -8.45 7.76
N ILE A 266 -14.62 -9.17 8.88
CA ILE A 266 -14.05 -8.76 10.17
C ILE A 266 -12.91 -9.72 10.53
N TYR A 267 -11.73 -9.16 10.69
CA TYR A 267 -10.57 -9.85 11.21
C TYR A 267 -10.37 -9.50 12.68
N VAL A 268 -10.42 -10.50 13.56
CA VAL A 268 -10.13 -10.35 14.99
C VAL A 268 -8.66 -10.75 15.21
N PRO A 269 -7.74 -9.80 15.46
CA PRO A 269 -6.34 -10.15 15.65
C PRO A 269 -6.15 -10.84 17.00
N SER A 270 -5.37 -11.92 17.01
CA SER A 270 -4.99 -12.60 18.25
C SER A 270 -4.10 -11.70 19.12
N LYS A 271 -4.17 -11.87 20.45
CA LYS A 271 -3.26 -11.18 21.37
C LYS A 271 -1.80 -11.46 20.98
N PRO A 272 -0.94 -10.44 20.90
CA PRO A 272 0.45 -10.63 20.47
C PRO A 272 1.28 -11.49 21.43
N ASN A 273 0.83 -11.75 22.67
CA ASN A 273 1.37 -12.73 23.62
C ASN A 273 0.39 -13.00 24.77
N SER A 274 0.34 -14.23 25.30
CA SER A 274 -0.49 -14.60 26.47
C SER A 274 -0.13 -13.82 27.75
N ASN A 275 1.11 -13.31 27.83
CA ASN A 275 1.66 -12.65 29.02
C ASN A 275 1.62 -11.11 28.92
N SER A 276 1.03 -10.56 27.86
CA SER A 276 0.87 -9.13 27.71
C SER A 276 -0.38 -8.65 28.43
N SER A 277 -0.23 -7.64 29.31
CA SER A 277 -1.34 -6.92 29.93
C SER A 277 -2.05 -5.94 28.99
N LEU A 278 -1.57 -5.80 27.74
CA LEU A 278 -2.20 -4.94 26.76
C LEU A 278 -3.54 -5.55 26.32
N PRO A 279 -4.59 -4.73 26.15
CA PRO A 279 -5.85 -5.21 25.59
C PRO A 279 -5.61 -5.77 24.18
N PRO A 280 -6.39 -6.78 23.77
CA PRO A 280 -6.34 -7.24 22.38
C PRO A 280 -6.67 -6.06 21.45
N PRO A 281 -6.00 -5.96 20.29
CA PRO A 281 -6.30 -4.91 19.32
C PRO A 281 -7.75 -5.00 18.84
N ASP A 282 -8.34 -3.84 18.53
CA ASP A 282 -9.68 -3.74 17.95
C ASP A 282 -9.79 -4.59 16.67
N PRO A 283 -10.95 -5.22 16.38
CA PRO A 283 -11.17 -5.91 15.13
C PRO A 283 -11.03 -4.99 13.91
N ILE A 284 -10.42 -5.52 12.85
CA ILE A 284 -10.19 -4.80 11.60
C ILE A 284 -11.28 -5.17 10.61
N ARG A 285 -11.96 -4.16 10.05
CA ARG A 285 -12.98 -4.35 9.01
C ARG A 285 -12.43 -4.10 7.61
N SER A 286 -12.93 -4.88 6.67
CA SER A 286 -12.71 -4.75 5.23
C SER A 286 -14.07 -4.84 4.55
N THR A 287 -14.42 -3.91 3.68
CA THR A 287 -15.76 -3.86 3.06
C THR A 287 -15.66 -3.99 1.55
N LEU A 288 -16.41 -4.94 0.98
CA LEU A 288 -16.61 -5.07 -0.47
C LEU A 288 -18.04 -4.72 -0.84
N ILE A 289 -18.22 -4.10 -2.01
CA ILE A 289 -19.54 -3.96 -2.62
C ILE A 289 -19.76 -5.11 -3.59
N SER A 290 -20.89 -5.80 -3.46
CA SER A 290 -21.33 -6.79 -4.44
C SER A 290 -22.60 -6.33 -5.12
N LYS A 291 -22.66 -6.52 -6.45
CA LYS A 291 -23.83 -6.22 -7.26
C LYS A 291 -24.52 -7.51 -7.65
N LEU A 292 -25.85 -7.53 -7.54
CA LEU A 292 -26.70 -8.62 -7.97
C LEU A 292 -27.43 -8.22 -9.24
N LYS A 293 -27.54 -9.14 -10.21
CA LYS A 293 -28.43 -8.91 -11.34
C LYS A 293 -29.88 -9.08 -10.90
N PHE A 294 -30.78 -8.52 -11.70
CA PHE A 294 -32.21 -8.67 -11.47
C PHE A 294 -32.61 -10.17 -11.47
N ASN A 295 -33.38 -10.59 -10.48
CA ASN A 295 -33.81 -11.98 -10.21
C ASN A 295 -32.73 -12.99 -9.76
N GLU A 296 -31.50 -12.57 -9.48
CA GLU A 296 -30.51 -13.47 -8.86
C GLU A 296 -30.72 -13.56 -7.34
N THR A 297 -30.78 -14.78 -6.80
CA THR A 297 -30.88 -15.06 -5.35
C THR A 297 -29.53 -15.40 -4.73
N SER A 298 -28.44 -15.22 -5.47
CA SER A 298 -27.10 -15.48 -4.99
C SER A 298 -26.09 -14.56 -5.64
N THR A 299 -25.02 -14.26 -4.92
CA THR A 299 -23.85 -13.57 -5.45
C THR A 299 -22.58 -14.21 -4.93
N PHE A 300 -21.44 -13.90 -5.54
CA PHE A 300 -20.15 -14.35 -5.05
C PHE A 300 -19.15 -13.21 -5.05
N SER A 301 -18.17 -13.33 -4.15
CA SER A 301 -17.04 -12.42 -4.07
C SER A 301 -15.74 -13.20 -3.94
N TYR A 302 -14.67 -12.68 -4.51
CA TYR A 302 -13.32 -13.18 -4.27
C TYR A 302 -12.67 -12.38 -3.15
N TYR A 303 -12.14 -13.06 -2.13
CA TYR A 303 -11.45 -12.42 -1.01
C TYR A 303 -10.16 -13.15 -0.66
N GLY A 304 -9.03 -12.44 -0.70
CA GLY A 304 -7.71 -12.98 -0.38
C GLY A 304 -7.27 -12.77 1.08
N GLY A 305 -7.98 -11.93 1.84
CA GLY A 305 -7.62 -11.60 3.22
C GLY A 305 -8.01 -12.68 4.24
N THR A 306 -7.44 -12.58 5.44
CA THR A 306 -7.87 -13.36 6.61
C THR A 306 -9.06 -12.68 7.28
N PHE A 307 -10.08 -13.46 7.65
CA PHE A 307 -11.27 -12.98 8.34
C PHE A 307 -11.81 -14.06 9.28
N HIS A 308 -12.66 -13.65 10.23
CA HIS A 308 -13.34 -14.54 11.20
C HIS A 308 -14.86 -14.37 11.14
N LEU A 309 -15.35 -13.19 10.77
CA LEU A 309 -16.78 -12.90 10.63
C LEU A 309 -17.05 -12.30 9.25
N ILE A 310 -18.22 -12.61 8.70
CA ILE A 310 -18.77 -11.92 7.54
C ILE A 310 -20.16 -11.39 7.92
N PHE A 311 -20.35 -10.08 7.76
CA PHE A 311 -21.67 -9.46 7.77
C PHE A 311 -22.04 -9.02 6.37
N VAL A 312 -23.32 -9.15 6.02
CA VAL A 312 -23.88 -8.59 4.81
C VAL A 312 -24.84 -7.48 5.19
N GLU A 313 -24.63 -6.28 4.64
CA GLU A 313 -25.44 -5.10 4.89
C GLU A 313 -26.23 -4.71 3.64
N PHE A 314 -27.53 -4.52 3.80
CA PHE A 314 -28.42 -3.95 2.80
C PHE A 314 -29.69 -3.41 3.46
N HIS A 315 -30.31 -2.40 2.84
CA HIS A 315 -31.48 -1.72 3.41
C HIS A 315 -31.27 -1.31 4.90
N GLN A 316 -30.05 -0.87 5.26
CA GLN A 316 -29.68 -0.48 6.63
C GLN A 316 -29.81 -1.59 7.69
N ASN A 317 -29.89 -2.85 7.26
CA ASN A 317 -29.91 -4.02 8.13
C ASN A 317 -28.63 -4.83 7.95
N TYR A 318 -28.16 -5.41 9.05
CA TYR A 318 -26.98 -6.27 9.08
C TYR A 318 -27.42 -7.73 9.23
N TYR A 319 -26.80 -8.63 8.46
CA TYR A 319 -27.03 -10.07 8.53
C TYR A 319 -25.70 -10.76 8.80
N LEU A 320 -25.65 -11.62 9.83
CA LEU A 320 -24.48 -12.45 10.08
C LEU A 320 -24.45 -13.58 9.05
N ALA A 321 -23.60 -13.46 8.04
CA ALA A 321 -23.48 -14.45 6.98
C ALA A 321 -22.53 -15.59 7.35
N LEU A 322 -21.50 -15.32 8.14
CA LEU A 322 -20.56 -16.36 8.56
C LEU A 322 -19.88 -16.00 9.89
N LEU A 323 -19.76 -16.99 10.77
CA LEU A 323 -18.91 -16.98 11.95
C LEU A 323 -17.97 -18.18 11.87
N GLN A 324 -16.66 -17.94 11.87
CA GLN A 324 -15.66 -19.00 11.78
C GLN A 324 -14.65 -18.93 12.92
N HIS A 325 -14.40 -20.10 13.51
CA HIS A 325 -13.41 -20.29 14.58
C HIS A 325 -12.09 -20.93 14.09
N ASN A 326 -12.10 -21.57 12.91
CA ASN A 326 -10.94 -22.29 12.39
C ASN A 326 -9.97 -21.39 11.64
N SER A 327 -8.68 -21.54 11.92
CA SER A 327 -7.58 -20.80 11.26
C SER A 327 -7.37 -21.18 9.79
N THR A 328 -7.84 -22.35 9.37
CA THR A 328 -7.74 -22.85 7.99
C THR A 328 -9.06 -22.64 7.25
N LEU A 329 -9.06 -21.74 6.27
CA LEU A 329 -10.20 -21.41 5.42
C LEU A 329 -10.17 -22.24 4.12
N PRO A 330 -11.27 -22.90 3.73
CA PRO A 330 -11.35 -23.60 2.44
C PRO A 330 -11.27 -22.59 1.28
N MET A 331 -10.86 -23.07 0.10
CA MET A 331 -10.77 -22.25 -1.12
C MET A 331 -12.14 -21.75 -1.61
N HIS A 332 -13.19 -22.54 -1.35
CA HIS A 332 -14.58 -22.22 -1.66
C HIS A 332 -15.39 -22.25 -0.37
N ILE A 333 -16.16 -21.19 -0.13
CA ILE A 333 -17.07 -21.05 1.00
C ILE A 333 -18.44 -20.75 0.42
N SER A 334 -19.46 -21.48 0.86
CA SER A 334 -20.85 -21.20 0.52
C SER A 334 -21.63 -20.97 1.80
N THR A 335 -22.39 -19.87 1.86
CA THR A 335 -23.25 -19.53 2.99
C THR A 335 -24.64 -19.13 2.52
N THR A 336 -25.65 -19.42 3.34
CA THR A 336 -27.05 -19.04 3.11
C THR A 336 -27.50 -18.06 4.17
N ILE A 337 -28.00 -16.91 3.72
CA ILE A 337 -28.52 -15.83 4.55
C ILE A 337 -30.02 -15.99 4.64
N MET A 338 -30.47 -16.26 5.86
CA MET A 338 -31.86 -16.41 6.25
C MET A 338 -32.32 -15.22 7.10
N PRO A 339 -33.64 -14.98 7.24
CA PRO A 339 -34.17 -13.88 8.05
C PRO A 339 -33.71 -13.90 9.51
N GLU A 340 -33.53 -15.10 10.09
CA GLU A 340 -33.00 -15.30 11.45
C GLU A 340 -31.54 -14.88 11.62
N ASN A 341 -30.79 -14.71 10.51
CA ASN A 341 -29.44 -14.18 10.57
C ASN A 341 -29.40 -12.66 10.70
N ARG A 342 -30.55 -11.96 10.66
CA ARG A 342 -30.64 -10.51 10.87
C ARG A 342 -30.17 -10.17 12.28
N CYS A 343 -29.19 -9.28 12.38
CA CYS A 343 -28.84 -8.66 13.64
C CYS A 343 -29.88 -7.58 13.96
N SER A 344 -30.59 -7.73 15.07
CA SER A 344 -31.60 -6.75 15.46
C SER A 344 -30.94 -5.47 16.01
N PRO A 345 -31.44 -4.28 15.69
CA PRO A 345 -31.02 -3.06 16.37
C PRO A 345 -31.50 -3.09 17.83
N ILE A 346 -30.72 -2.47 18.72
CA ILE A 346 -30.97 -2.46 20.17
C ILE A 346 -32.33 -1.86 20.55
N ASN A 347 -32.87 -0.96 19.72
CA ASN A 347 -34.16 -0.32 19.94
C ASN A 347 -35.35 -1.28 19.74
N GLU A 348 -35.16 -2.39 19.03
CA GLU A 348 -36.16 -3.46 18.89
C GLU A 348 -36.12 -4.43 20.09
N LEU A 349 -35.06 -4.39 20.91
CA LEU A 349 -34.77 -5.42 21.93
C LEU A 349 -34.91 -4.92 23.37
N PHE A 350 -34.72 -3.63 23.60
CA PHE A 350 -34.78 -3.03 24.94
C PHE A 350 -35.97 -2.10 25.10
N ASP A 351 -36.47 -2.03 26.33
CA ASP A 351 -37.45 -1.02 26.74
C ASP A 351 -36.84 0.39 26.65
N ASP A 352 -37.69 1.40 26.41
CA ASP A 352 -37.28 2.81 26.26
C ASP A 352 -36.40 3.30 27.41
N HIS A 353 -36.67 2.84 28.64
CA HIS A 353 -35.87 3.20 29.81
C HIS A 353 -34.40 2.79 29.69
N ILE A 354 -34.10 1.60 29.17
CA ILE A 354 -32.72 1.12 28.99
C ILE A 354 -32.09 1.86 27.81
N GLN A 355 -32.85 2.13 26.75
CA GLN A 355 -32.34 2.87 25.58
C GLN A 355 -31.86 4.28 25.94
N MET A 356 -32.56 4.96 26.85
CA MET A 356 -32.19 6.30 27.33
C MET A 356 -30.95 6.32 28.22
N LEU A 357 -30.46 5.17 28.69
CA LEU A 357 -29.25 5.12 29.50
C LEU A 357 -28.00 5.44 28.66
N PRO A 358 -26.95 6.01 29.28
CA PRO A 358 -25.65 6.15 28.64
C PRO A 358 -25.09 4.80 28.17
N ARG A 359 -24.34 4.79 27.07
CA ARG A 359 -23.81 3.57 26.42
C ARG A 359 -23.13 2.60 27.39
N TRP A 360 -22.26 3.10 28.27
CA TRP A 360 -21.54 2.27 29.24
C TRP A 360 -22.45 1.64 30.31
N HIS A 361 -23.61 2.24 30.57
CA HIS A 361 -24.67 1.64 31.38
C HIS A 361 -25.46 0.60 30.59
N ARG A 362 -25.83 0.89 29.35
CA ARG A 362 -26.51 -0.09 28.46
C ARG A 362 -25.71 -1.38 28.30
N ALA A 363 -24.39 -1.27 28.19
CA ALA A 363 -23.48 -2.41 28.05
C ALA A 363 -23.64 -3.46 29.16
N LYS A 364 -24.01 -3.05 30.38
CA LYS A 364 -24.27 -3.99 31.50
C LYS A 364 -25.48 -4.91 31.24
N TYR A 365 -26.39 -4.50 30.37
CA TYR A 365 -27.62 -5.21 30.06
C TYR A 365 -27.53 -6.02 28.77
N TYR A 366 -26.41 -5.97 28.03
CA TYR A 366 -26.27 -6.60 26.72
C TYR A 366 -26.43 -8.13 26.72
N HIS A 367 -26.28 -8.80 27.85
CA HIS A 367 -26.56 -10.24 27.94
C HIS A 367 -28.07 -10.54 27.90
N ILE A 368 -28.94 -9.60 28.30
CA ILE A 368 -30.39 -9.82 28.43
C ILE A 368 -31.06 -10.18 27.09
N PRO A 369 -30.82 -9.49 25.96
CA PRO A 369 -31.44 -9.85 24.70
C PRO A 369 -31.09 -11.27 24.25
N CYS A 370 -29.83 -11.69 24.44
CA CYS A 370 -29.40 -13.05 24.16
C CYS A 370 -30.15 -14.07 25.04
N GLN A 371 -30.35 -13.78 26.32
CA GLN A 371 -31.08 -14.67 27.24
C GLN A 371 -32.59 -14.74 26.94
N LYS A 372 -33.22 -13.62 26.56
CA LYS A 372 -34.67 -13.55 26.30
C LYS A 372 -35.07 -14.12 24.94
N HIS A 373 -34.24 -13.93 23.92
CA HIS A 373 -34.56 -14.31 22.54
C HIS A 373 -33.65 -15.45 22.09
N SER A 374 -34.06 -16.70 22.25
CA SER A 374 -33.23 -17.88 21.92
C SER A 374 -32.72 -17.89 20.48
N ASN A 375 -33.49 -17.33 19.54
CA ASN A 375 -33.18 -17.30 18.12
C ASN A 375 -32.31 -16.09 17.72
N LEU A 376 -32.03 -15.17 18.65
CA LEU A 376 -31.18 -14.01 18.39
C LEU A 376 -29.73 -14.46 18.25
N VAL A 377 -29.16 -14.27 17.07
CA VAL A 377 -27.77 -14.60 16.75
C VAL A 377 -26.84 -13.41 16.99
N CYS A 378 -27.30 -12.20 16.66
CA CYS A 378 -26.55 -10.97 16.81
C CYS A 378 -27.48 -9.77 17.00
N PHE A 379 -26.93 -8.68 17.51
CA PHE A 379 -27.62 -7.40 17.62
C PHE A 379 -26.62 -6.25 17.64
N TYR A 380 -27.09 -5.02 17.45
CA TYR A 380 -26.21 -3.85 17.47
C TYR A 380 -26.77 -2.66 18.23
N ASP A 381 -25.87 -1.95 18.92
CA ASP A 381 -26.12 -0.62 19.47
C ASP A 381 -25.68 0.41 18.43
N ASN A 382 -26.65 1.13 17.85
CA ASN A 382 -26.59 2.00 16.66
C ASN A 382 -25.41 2.97 16.60
N ASP A 383 -24.70 3.16 17.71
CA ASP A 383 -23.60 4.12 17.82
C ASP A 383 -22.20 3.49 17.83
N TYR A 384 -22.02 2.21 18.18
CA TYR A 384 -20.65 1.74 18.50
C TYR A 384 -20.38 0.23 18.55
N PHE A 385 -21.35 -0.60 18.94
CA PHE A 385 -21.09 -2.02 19.24
C PHE A 385 -21.91 -2.93 18.35
N MET A 386 -21.25 -3.95 17.80
CA MET A 386 -21.88 -5.13 17.23
C MET A 386 -21.69 -6.28 18.21
N CYS A 387 -22.75 -7.01 18.51
CA CYS A 387 -22.78 -8.05 19.52
C CYS A 387 -23.22 -9.37 18.90
N LEU A 388 -22.55 -10.45 19.28
CA LEU A 388 -22.91 -11.83 18.95
C LEU A 388 -23.43 -12.52 20.20
N CYS A 389 -24.50 -13.28 20.09
CA CYS A 389 -24.97 -14.14 21.17
C CYS A 389 -24.25 -15.49 21.09
N ASP A 390 -23.54 -15.86 22.14
CA ASP A 390 -22.85 -17.14 22.21
C ASP A 390 -23.81 -18.30 22.59
N ILE A 391 -23.24 -19.50 22.70
CA ILE A 391 -23.96 -20.73 23.03
C ILE A 391 -24.53 -20.66 24.46
N ASP A 392 -23.82 -19.98 25.37
CA ASP A 392 -24.22 -19.76 26.76
C ASP A 392 -25.20 -18.58 26.91
N ARG A 393 -25.65 -18.00 25.79
CA ARG A 393 -26.55 -16.85 25.71
C ARG A 393 -25.99 -15.60 26.37
N HIS A 394 -24.67 -15.44 26.36
CA HIS A 394 -24.00 -14.19 26.66
C HIS A 394 -23.73 -13.39 25.38
N ALA A 395 -23.80 -12.06 25.50
CA ALA A 395 -23.37 -11.18 24.43
C ALA A 395 -21.85 -11.01 24.45
N ASN A 396 -21.22 -11.29 23.32
CA ASN A 396 -19.84 -10.95 23.03
C ASN A 396 -19.82 -9.79 22.03
N CYS A 397 -19.42 -8.62 22.50
CA CYS A 397 -19.51 -7.38 21.74
C CYS A 397 -18.14 -6.85 21.35
N PHE A 398 -18.05 -6.31 20.15
CA PHE A 398 -16.87 -5.64 19.64
C PHE A 398 -17.24 -4.31 19.01
N LYS A 399 -16.26 -3.41 18.98
CA LYS A 399 -16.42 -2.10 18.37
C LYS A 399 -16.70 -2.27 16.87
N PHE A 400 -17.78 -1.67 16.41
CA PHE A 400 -18.21 -1.68 15.02
C PHE A 400 -18.59 -0.26 14.62
N ASP A 401 -17.81 0.34 13.72
CA ASP A 401 -18.06 1.69 13.25
C ASP A 401 -19.12 1.67 12.13
N TYR A 402 -20.37 2.01 12.44
CA TYR A 402 -21.47 2.04 11.48
C TYR A 402 -21.35 3.16 10.43
N ARG A 403 -20.49 4.16 10.67
CA ARG A 403 -20.22 5.25 9.73
C ARG A 403 -18.72 5.45 9.62
N PRO A 404 -18.00 4.52 8.97
CA PRO A 404 -16.57 4.70 8.78
C PRO A 404 -16.35 6.03 8.07
N VAL A 405 -15.61 6.93 8.74
CA VAL A 405 -15.04 8.13 8.11
C VAL A 405 -13.81 7.69 7.32
N ASP A 406 -13.96 6.67 6.48
CA ASP A 406 -12.92 6.22 5.56
C ASP A 406 -13.03 7.08 4.31
N ASN A 407 -12.43 8.26 4.35
CA ASN A 407 -12.30 9.14 3.18
C ASN A 407 -11.22 8.65 2.20
N CYS A 408 -10.98 7.32 2.13
CA CYS A 408 -9.99 6.69 1.27
C CYS A 408 -8.61 7.39 1.33
N PHE A 409 -8.08 7.57 2.55
CA PHE A 409 -6.84 8.29 2.89
C PHE A 409 -6.87 9.81 2.64
N GLY A 410 -8.04 10.44 2.71
CA GLY A 410 -8.23 11.87 2.42
C GLY A 410 -8.46 12.19 0.95
N TYR A 411 -8.52 11.18 0.10
CA TYR A 411 -8.71 11.34 -1.33
C TYR A 411 -10.18 11.20 -1.69
N ASN A 412 -10.73 12.25 -2.32
CA ASN A 412 -12.13 12.32 -2.72
C ASN A 412 -12.38 11.52 -4.01
N TYR A 413 -12.12 10.21 -4.01
CA TYR A 413 -12.40 9.33 -5.16
C TYR A 413 -13.88 9.25 -5.50
N CYS A 414 -14.73 9.59 -4.53
CA CYS A 414 -16.17 9.56 -4.66
C CYS A 414 -16.71 10.98 -4.77
N GLU A 415 -17.29 11.33 -5.91
CA GLU A 415 -17.88 12.65 -6.12
C GLU A 415 -19.21 12.81 -5.34
N ASN A 416 -19.68 14.06 -5.18
CA ASN A 416 -20.99 14.39 -4.59
C ASN A 416 -21.20 13.86 -3.15
N ASP A 417 -20.19 13.95 -2.28
CA ASP A 417 -20.24 13.52 -0.88
C ASP A 417 -20.63 12.04 -0.66
N ALA A 418 -20.42 11.21 -1.71
CA ALA A 418 -20.60 9.78 -1.64
C ALA A 418 -19.58 9.14 -0.68
N GLN A 419 -20.01 8.09 0.01
CA GLN A 419 -19.17 7.40 0.99
C GLN A 419 -18.20 6.45 0.29
N CYS A 420 -16.92 6.56 0.63
CA CYS A 420 -15.86 5.71 0.09
C CYS A 420 -15.61 4.51 1.00
N TYR A 421 -15.45 3.33 0.40
CA TYR A 421 -15.09 2.09 1.09
C TYR A 421 -13.83 1.51 0.46
N LEU A 422 -12.90 1.06 1.30
CA LEU A 422 -11.72 0.32 0.87
C LEU A 422 -11.89 -1.16 1.20
N ASP A 423 -11.44 -2.01 0.29
CA ASP A 423 -11.38 -3.45 0.52
C ASP A 423 -10.38 -3.85 1.61
N ASN A 424 -9.34 -3.05 1.83
CA ASN A 424 -8.39 -3.23 2.92
C ASN A 424 -7.78 -1.88 3.33
N ILE A 425 -7.89 -1.54 4.62
CA ILE A 425 -7.42 -0.25 5.17
C ILE A 425 -5.89 -0.11 5.07
N THR A 426 -5.14 -1.22 5.14
CA THR A 426 -3.67 -1.19 5.12
C THR A 426 -3.14 -1.25 3.69
N CYS A 427 -3.73 -2.12 2.87
CA CYS A 427 -3.28 -2.44 1.52
C CYS A 427 -4.46 -2.52 0.55
N PRO A 428 -5.03 -1.37 0.19
CA PRO A 428 -6.19 -1.33 -0.67
C PRO A 428 -5.84 -1.89 -2.06
N THR A 429 -6.68 -2.76 -2.59
CA THR A 429 -6.63 -3.18 -4.01
C THR A 429 -7.83 -2.67 -4.79
N SER A 430 -8.87 -2.24 -4.10
CA SER A 430 -10.06 -1.66 -4.70
C SER A 430 -10.70 -0.67 -3.73
N PHE A 431 -11.41 0.28 -4.31
CA PHE A 431 -12.29 1.15 -3.56
C PHE A 431 -13.68 1.10 -4.19
N SER A 432 -14.67 1.54 -3.45
CA SER A 432 -16.03 1.65 -3.94
C SER A 432 -16.71 2.87 -3.37
N CYS A 433 -17.59 3.47 -4.15
CA CYS A 433 -18.36 4.64 -3.76
C CYS A 433 -19.83 4.26 -3.60
N ALA A 434 -20.40 4.57 -2.44
CA ALA A 434 -21.85 4.49 -2.22
C ALA A 434 -22.42 5.90 -2.19
N CYS A 435 -23.30 6.20 -3.14
CA CYS A 435 -24.06 7.45 -3.14
C CYS A 435 -25.01 7.48 -1.93
N LYS A 436 -25.23 8.67 -1.37
CA LYS A 436 -26.22 8.90 -0.32
C LYS A 436 -27.62 9.07 -0.88
#